data_AF-A0A952FJ97-F1
#
_entry.id   AF-A0A952FJ97-F1
#
_cell.length_a   1.000
_cell.length_b   1.000
_cell.length_c   1.000
_cell.angle_alpha   90.00
_cell.angle_beta   90.00
_cell.angle_gamma   90.00
#
_symmetry.space_group_name_H-M   'P 1'
#
loop_
_entity.id
_entity.type
_entity.pdbx_description
1 polymer ?
#
loop_
_entity_poly.entity_id
_entity_poly.type
_entity_poly.pdbx_seq_one_letter_code
_entity_poly.pdbx_strand_id
1 'polypeptide(L)' 'ALPMTRGALAAWIADPQAIKPGSNMPRVSLDADELNALVAYLEGLK' A
#
# COMPACT_ATOMS: atom_id res chain seq x y z
N ALA A 1 -7.10 5.88 -13.23
CA ALA A 1 -6.89 4.73 -12.33
C ALA A 1 -5.54 4.88 -11.64
N LEU A 2 -5.38 4.41 -10.40
CA LEU A 2 -4.07 4.42 -9.74
C LEU A 2 -3.17 3.37 -10.41
N PRO A 3 -1.91 3.70 -10.75
CA PRO A 3 -1.00 2.74 -11.38
C PRO A 3 -0.58 1.67 -10.37
N MET A 4 -0.62 0.38 -10.76
CA MET A 4 -0.19 -0.75 -9.93
C MET A 4 1.35 -0.86 -9.90
N THR A 5 1.99 0.14 -9.30
CA THR A 5 3.46 0.25 -9.15
C THR A 5 3.84 0.08 -7.68
N ARG A 6 5.08 -0.34 -7.42
CA ARG A 6 5.66 -0.42 -6.07
C ARG A 6 5.33 0.78 -5.19
N GLY A 7 5.63 1.98 -5.70
CA GLY A 7 5.48 3.22 -4.95
C GLY A 7 4.02 3.56 -4.67
N ALA A 8 3.13 3.33 -5.63
CA ALA A 8 1.70 3.54 -5.43
C ALA A 8 1.10 2.55 -4.42
N LEU A 9 1.55 1.28 -4.42
CA LEU A 9 1.16 0.28 -3.43
C LEU A 9 1.66 0.64 -2.03
N ALA A 10 2.93 1.04 -1.90
CA ALA A 10 3.51 1.46 -0.62
C ALA A 10 2.76 2.68 -0.05
N ALA A 11 2.49 3.69 -0.87
CA ALA A 11 1.75 4.88 -0.47
C ALA A 11 0.30 4.56 -0.06
N TRP A 12 -0.36 3.67 -0.80
CA TRP A 12 -1.71 3.19 -0.49
C TRP A 12 -1.77 2.50 0.87
N ILE A 13 -0.83 1.58 1.15
CA ILE A 13 -0.82 0.80 2.40
C ILE A 13 -0.47 1.71 3.59
N ALA A 14 0.46 2.65 3.41
CA ALA A 14 0.89 3.57 4.45
C ALA A 14 -0.22 4.56 4.86
N ASP A 15 -0.98 5.08 3.88
CA ASP A 15 -2.09 6.00 4.14
C ASP A 15 -3.22 5.86 3.10
N PRO A 16 -4.15 4.90 3.30
CA PRO A 16 -5.24 4.69 2.37
C PRO A 16 -6.17 5.90 2.24
N GLN A 17 -6.34 6.70 3.29
CA GLN A 17 -7.23 7.87 3.27
C GLN A 17 -6.63 9.04 2.50
N ALA A 18 -5.31 9.23 2.56
CA ALA A 18 -4.62 10.24 1.74
C ALA A 18 -4.70 9.94 0.24
N ILE A 19 -4.74 8.66 -0.14
CA ILE A 19 -4.79 8.23 -1.54
C ILE A 19 -6.22 8.07 -2.05
N LYS A 20 -7.14 7.53 -1.24
CA LYS A 20 -8.58 7.41 -1.55
C LYS A 20 -9.42 7.71 -0.31
N PRO A 21 -9.85 8.97 -0.14
CA PRO A 21 -10.76 9.36 0.94
C PRO A 21 -12.05 8.53 0.91
N GLY A 22 -12.47 8.04 2.07
CA GLY A 22 -13.65 7.18 2.20
C GLY A 22 -13.40 5.70 1.88
N SER A 23 -12.13 5.30 1.73
CA SER A 23 -11.78 3.87 1.70
C SER A 23 -12.12 3.19 3.02
N ASN A 24 -12.59 1.94 2.97
CA ASN A 24 -12.80 1.14 4.17
C ASN A 24 -11.52 0.48 4.69
N MET A 25 -10.41 0.59 3.95
CA MET A 25 -9.11 0.10 4.42
C MET A 25 -8.60 1.00 5.55
N PRO A 26 -8.37 0.46 6.76
CA PRO A 26 -7.76 1.21 7.84
C PRO A 26 -6.27 1.40 7.59
N ARG A 27 -5.66 2.36 8.30
CA ARG A 27 -4.20 2.45 8.39
C ARG A 27 -3.68 1.21 9.12
N VAL A 28 -2.69 0.55 8.55
CA VAL A 28 -1.99 -0.57 9.18
C VAL A 28 -0.66 -0.05 9.72
N SER A 29 -0.39 -0.25 11.01
CA SER A 29 0.90 0.08 11.60
C SER A 29 1.90 -1.00 11.20
N LEU A 30 2.69 -0.70 10.17
CA LEU A 30 3.82 -1.51 9.71
C LEU A 30 5.10 -0.70 9.88
N ASP A 31 6.19 -1.35 10.24
CA ASP A 31 7.50 -0.75 10.08
C ASP A 31 7.92 -0.69 8.60
N ALA A 32 9.06 -0.06 8.33
CA ALA A 32 9.53 0.13 6.96
C ALA A 32 9.88 -1.19 6.26
N ASP A 33 10.40 -2.17 6.98
CA ASP A 33 10.82 -3.46 6.42
C ASP A 33 9.59 -4.33 6.13
N GLU A 34 8.62 -4.34 7.04
CA GLU A 34 7.32 -5.01 6.88
C GLU A 34 6.55 -4.46 5.67
N LEU A 35 6.48 -3.12 5.53
CA LEU A 35 5.84 -2.48 4.39
C LEU A 35 6.54 -2.87 3.08
N ASN A 36 7.88 -2.85 3.07
CA ASN A 36 8.66 -3.22 1.88
C ASN A 36 8.48 -4.68 1.47
N ALA A 37 8.43 -5.59 2.44
CA ALA A 37 8.21 -7.02 2.23
C ALA A 37 6.80 -7.29 1.72
N LEU A 38 5.78 -6.65 2.31
CA LEU A 38 4.39 -6.78 1.88
C LEU A 38 4.20 -6.28 0.44
N VAL A 39 4.75 -5.11 0.10
CA VAL A 39 4.68 -4.57 -1.26
C VAL A 39 5.38 -5.51 -2.24
N ALA A 40 6.57 -6.02 -1.91
CA ALA A 40 7.28 -6.98 -2.77
C ALA A 40 6.47 -8.26 -3.01
N TYR A 41 5.81 -8.79 -1.97
CA TYR A 41 4.91 -9.93 -2.11
C TYR A 41 3.74 -9.63 -3.04
N LEU A 42 3.02 -8.52 -2.83
CA LEU A 42 1.87 -8.11 -3.65
C LEU A 42 2.24 -7.87 -5.12
N GLU A 43 3.44 -7.35 -5.40
CA GLU A 43 3.96 -7.18 -6.76
C GLU A 43 4.18 -8.52 -7.50
N GLY A 44 4.42 -9.60 -6.75
CA GLY A 44 4.64 -10.95 -7.28
C GLY A 44 3.36 -11.72 -7.57
N LEU A 45 2.19 -11.26 -7.11
CA LEU A 45 0.89 -11.94 -7.27
C LEU A 45 0.21 -11.71 -8.65
N LYS A 46 1.01 -11.63 -9.72
CA LYS A 46 0.49 -11.43 -11.08
C LYS A 46 -0.16 -12.67 -11.67
#